data_AF-A0A942I9E8-F1
#
_entry.id   AF-A0A942I9E8-F1
#
_cell.length_a   1.000
_cell.length_b   1.000
_cell.length_c   1.000
_cell.angle_alpha   90.00
_cell.angle_beta   90.00
_cell.angle_gamma   90.00
#
_symmetry.space_group_name_H-M   'P 1'
#
loop_
_entity.id
_entity.type
_entity.pdbx_description
1 polymer ?
#
loop_
_entity_poly.entity_id
_entity_poly.type
_entity_poly.pdbx_seq_one_letter_code
_entity_poly.pdbx_strand_id
1 'polypeptide(L)' 'MTASVIGALIGLGVAVVDFFLLRLLASRVDLPETRQVLNITAISQFVLMPVAGWFAGSLIFGE' A
#
# COMPACT_ATOMS: atom_id res chain seq x y z
N MET A 1 10.78 -7.99 -17.92
CA MET A 1 9.57 -7.69 -17.11
C MET A 1 9.01 -6.40 -17.64
N THR A 2 7.69 -6.27 -17.74
CA THR A 2 7.09 -4.99 -18.14
C THR A 2 7.23 -3.97 -17.00
N ALA A 3 7.43 -2.70 -17.32
CA ALA A 3 7.36 -1.54 -16.43
C ALA A 3 6.09 -1.55 -15.57
N SER A 4 4.96 -2.02 -16.09
CA SER A 4 3.74 -2.22 -15.27
C SER A 4 3.95 -3.24 -14.15
N VAL A 5 4.61 -4.36 -14.44
CA VAL A 5 4.94 -5.37 -13.42
C VAL A 5 5.96 -4.81 -12.42
N ILE A 6 6.96 -4.07 -12.89
CA ILE A 6 7.95 -3.41 -12.01
C ILE A 6 7.25 -2.43 -11.07
N GLY A 7 6.37 -1.58 -11.60
CA GLY A 7 5.58 -0.64 -10.82
C GLY A 7 4.67 -1.34 -9.81
N ALA A 8 4.02 -2.44 -10.16
CA ALA A 8 3.20 -3.21 -9.23
C ALA A 8 4.01 -3.81 -8.07
N LEU A 9 5.24 -4.28 -8.34
CA LEU A 9 6.14 -4.78 -7.30
C LEU A 9 6.64 -3.66 -6.38
N ILE A 10 6.94 -2.49 -6.92
CA ILE A 10 7.26 -1.30 -6.12
C ILE A 10 6.06 -0.92 -5.25
N GLY A 11 4.85 -0.88 -5.83
CA GLY A 11 3.61 -0.63 -5.09
C GLY A 11 3.37 -1.65 -3.97
N LEU A 12 3.71 -2.92 -4.19
CA LEU A 12 3.66 -3.95 -3.15
C LEU A 12 4.69 -3.70 -2.05
N GLY A 13 5.90 -3.28 -2.38
CA GLY A 13 6.91 -2.87 -1.41
C GLY A 13 6.45 -1.70 -0.55
N VAL A 14 5.82 -0.68 -1.17
CA VAL A 14 5.25 0.46 -0.43
C VAL A 14 4.10 0.02 0.48
N ALA A 15 3.20 -0.86 0.01
CA ALA A 15 2.13 -1.41 0.85
C ALA A 15 2.65 -2.11 2.10
N VAL A 16 3.76 -2.85 1.99
CA VAL A 16 4.40 -3.50 3.14
C VAL A 16 4.87 -2.47 4.15
N VAL A 17 5.53 -1.39 3.70
CA VAL A 17 6.01 -0.32 4.58
C VAL A 17 4.83 0.35 5.29
N ASP A 18 3.82 0.77 4.54
CA ASP A 18 2.63 1.44 5.08
C ASP A 18 1.84 0.55 6.03
N PHE A 19 1.76 -0.76 5.77
CA PHE A 19 1.14 -1.71 6.68
C PHE A 19 1.78 -1.67 8.07
N PHE A 20 3.11 -1.67 8.15
CA PHE A 20 3.80 -1.58 9.44
C PHE A 20 3.61 -0.22 10.10
N LEU A 21 3.66 0.88 9.33
CA LEU A 21 3.44 2.23 9.85
C LEU A 21 2.03 2.42 10.41
N LEU A 22 1.00 1.97 9.67
CA LEU A 22 -0.40 2.07 10.10
C LEU A 22 -0.68 1.17 11.30
N ARG A 23 -0.04 0.01 11.38
CA ARG A 23 -0.18 -0.91 12.52
C ARG A 23 0.52 -0.37 13.77
N LEU A 24 1.65 0.32 13.61
CA LEU A 24 2.30 1.08 14.68
C LEU A 24 1.43 2.25 15.15
N LEU A 25 0.80 2.97 14.22
CA LEU A 25 -0.13 4.04 14.57
C LEU A 25 -1.36 3.49 15.32
N ALA A 26 -1.95 2.40 14.84
CA ALA A 26 -3.09 1.74 15.46
C ALA A 26 -2.79 1.25 16.89
N SER A 27 -1.54 0.89 17.20
CA SER A 27 -1.12 0.52 18.55
C SER A 27 -1.07 1.70 19.52
N ARG A 28 -1.12 2.94 19.01
CA ARG A 28 -1.11 4.18 19.81
C ARG A 28 -2.50 4.84 19.89
N VAL A 29 -3.50 4.28 19.22
CA VAL A 29 -4.85 4.81 19.19
C VAL A 29 -5.71 4.06 20.19
N ASP A 30 -6.30 4.78 21.14
CA ASP A 30 -7.18 4.21 22.17
C ASP A 30 -8.61 3.99 21.68
N LEU A 31 -9.09 4.80 20.73
CA LEU A 31 -10.45 4.70 20.20
C LEU A 31 -10.59 3.45 19.31
N PRO A 32 -11.52 2.52 19.64
CA PRO A 32 -11.62 1.23 18.95
C PRO A 32 -12.04 1.37 17.49
N GLU A 33 -12.94 2.30 17.15
CA GLU A 33 -13.40 2.52 15.77
C GLU A 33 -12.25 3.00 14.87
N THR A 34 -11.45 3.96 15.34
CA THR A 34 -10.29 4.45 14.58
C THR A 34 -9.23 3.36 14.43
N ARG A 35 -8.98 2.56 15.46
CA ARG A 35 -8.07 1.40 15.38
C ARG A 35 -8.56 0.40 14.33
N GLN A 36 -9.86 0.13 14.26
CA GLN A 36 -10.44 -0.78 13.28
C GLN A 36 -10.25 -0.25 11.86
N VAL A 37 -10.56 1.03 11.62
CA VAL A 37 -10.36 1.67 10.31
C VAL A 37 -8.90 1.61 9.90
N LEU A 38 -7.96 1.94 10.79
CA LEU A 38 -6.52 1.87 10.51
C LEU A 38 -6.07 0.47 10.07
N ASN A 39 -6.58 -0.58 10.72
CA ASN A 39 -6.25 -1.96 10.35
C ASN A 39 -6.86 -2.36 8.99
N ILE A 40 -8.09 -1.94 8.70
CA ILE A 40 -8.73 -2.19 7.39
C ILE A 40 -7.95 -1.46 6.28
N THR A 41 -7.60 -0.19 6.50
CA THR A 41 -6.78 0.59 5.57
C THR A 41 -5.41 -0.05 5.36
N ALA A 42 -4.76 -0.53 6.43
CA ALA A 42 -3.48 -1.21 6.31
C ALA A 42 -3.55 -2.44 5.41
N ILE A 43 -4.63 -3.22 5.50
CA ILE A 43 -4.83 -4.41 4.64
C ILE A 43 -5.18 -4.01 3.21
N SER A 44 -6.04 -2.99 3.01
CA SER A 44 -6.48 -2.59 1.67
C SER A 44 -5.34 -2.10 0.78
N GLN A 45 -4.27 -1.56 1.40
CA GLN A 45 -3.07 -1.12 0.69
C GLN A 45 -2.38 -2.23 -0.10
N PHE A 46 -2.47 -3.49 0.32
CA PHE A 46 -1.90 -4.63 -0.44
C PHE A 46 -2.57 -4.86 -1.80
N VAL A 47 -3.74 -4.28 -2.04
CA VAL A 47 -4.40 -4.30 -3.35
C VAL A 47 -4.25 -2.95 -4.02
N LEU A 48 -4.53 -1.86 -3.29
CA LEU A 48 -4.55 -0.52 -3.87
C LEU A 48 -3.19 -0.07 -4.38
N MET A 49 -2.11 -0.30 -3.62
CA MET A 49 -0.78 0.19 -4.00
C MET A 49 -0.18 -0.61 -5.17
N PRO A 50 -0.30 -1.95 -5.26
CA PRO A 50 0.14 -2.67 -6.45
C PRO A 50 -0.66 -2.29 -7.71
N VAL A 51 -1.98 -2.07 -7.59
CA VAL A 51 -2.80 -1.62 -8.73
C VAL A 51 -2.37 -0.21 -9.16
N ALA A 52 -2.20 0.72 -8.22
CA ALA A 52 -1.70 2.06 -8.53
C ALA A 52 -0.30 1.99 -9.17
N GLY A 53 0.58 1.16 -8.62
CA GLY A 53 1.93 0.92 -9.13
C GLY A 53 1.93 0.32 -10.54
N TRP A 54 0.99 -0.57 -10.86
CA TRP A 54 0.85 -1.13 -12.21
C TRP A 54 0.65 -0.03 -13.27
N PHE A 55 -0.27 0.90 -13.00
CA PHE A 55 -0.55 2.01 -13.92
C PHE A 55 0.56 3.07 -13.90
N ALA A 56 1.07 3.42 -12.72
CA ALA A 56 2.14 4.41 -12.58
C ALA A 56 3.47 3.92 -13.21
N GLY A 57 3.75 2.61 -13.14
CA GLY A 57 4.95 2.01 -13.71
C GLY A 57 5.07 2.23 -15.22
N SER A 58 4.01 1.95 -15.97
CA SER A 58 3.96 2.22 -17.42
C SER A 58 4.07 3.73 -17.72
N LEU A 59 3.39 4.58 -16.93
CA LEU A 59 3.46 6.04 -17.11
C LEU A 59 4.86 6.63 -16.90
N ILE A 60 5.60 6.12 -15.90
CA ILE A 60 6.89 6.69 -15.47
C ILE A 60 8.07 6.08 -16.24
N PHE A 61 8.12 4.76 -16.32
CA PHE A 61 9.30 4.05 -16.87
C PHE A 61 9.19 3.80 -18.37
N GLY A 62 8.04 4.11 -18.97
CA GLY A 62 7.82 4.08 -20.40
C GLY A 62 7.67 2.67 -20.93
N GLU A 63 6.42 2.35 -21.31
CA GLU A 63 5.98 1.23 -22.15
C GLU A 63 4.69 1.59 -22.88
#